data_AF-A0A3M1IZX9-F1
#
_entry.id   AF-A0A3M1IZX9-F1
#
_cell.length_a   1.000
_cell.length_b   1.000
_cell.length_c   1.000
_cell.angle_alpha   90.00
_cell.angle_beta   90.00
_cell.angle_gamma   90.00
#
_symmetry.space_group_name_H-M   'P 1'
#
loop_
_entity.id
_entity.type
_entity.pdbx_description
1 polymer ?
#
loop_
_entity_poly.entity_id
_entity_poly.type
_entity_poly.pdbx_seq_one_letter_code
_entity_poly.pdbx_strand_id
1 'polypeptide(L)'
;RSNWTYNLEIGTGGEIIRNNEQAIGSISDNHTWDIGQAAFSPDGHTWANSTEAYGIMLFDFDPTTGELSNYREVHYPNMDTAEGMAFSPSGEYIYVTTAEHLYQIDWMNSDTSSRVYEVARVRFPDAAGWPVGLGFINAGPDCRLYVAPGSSTNVFHVIHSPDEYGAACDFVAGAVVAPTVLEFDFPNLPNYAPLRPCDPDIAWGLPVATEEEPAAPVREARLSPNPTPGQTLLSWSAESRYTELQVWSLDGRLLQAQALVASQTQFELDLAEMPVGTYLVKLIGESDTQTLRTIKQ
;
A
#
# COMPACT_ATOMS: atom_id res chain seq x y z
N ARG A 1 23.42 -24.09 -19.10
CA ARG A 1 23.16 -23.53 -17.76
C ARG A 1 21.64 -23.48 -17.62
N SER A 2 21.06 -23.65 -16.44
CA SER A 2 19.61 -23.62 -16.22
C SER A 2 19.30 -22.52 -15.22
N ASN A 3 18.13 -21.89 -15.30
CA ASN A 3 17.64 -21.08 -14.18
C ASN A 3 17.22 -22.00 -13.05
N TRP A 4 17.99 -21.95 -11.97
CA TRP A 4 17.73 -22.70 -10.76
C TRP A 4 17.00 -21.79 -9.78
N THR A 5 15.79 -22.18 -9.41
CA THR A 5 15.05 -21.58 -8.32
C THR A 5 15.16 -22.47 -7.09
N TYR A 6 15.44 -21.85 -5.95
CA TYR A 6 15.53 -22.49 -4.65
C TYR A 6 14.35 -22.05 -3.81
N ASN A 7 13.57 -23.00 -3.31
CA ASN A 7 12.55 -22.75 -2.31
C ASN A 7 12.97 -23.36 -0.96
N LEU A 8 13.06 -22.50 0.05
CA LEU A 8 13.45 -22.86 1.41
C LEU A 8 12.27 -22.62 2.35
N GLU A 9 11.74 -23.68 2.94
CA GLU A 9 10.78 -23.58 4.03
C GLU A 9 11.53 -23.56 5.37
N ILE A 10 11.31 -22.51 6.16
CA ILE A 10 11.93 -22.33 7.48
C ILE A 10 10.94 -22.77 8.56
N GLY A 11 11.34 -23.75 9.36
CA GLY A 11 10.59 -24.24 10.51
C GLY A 11 10.57 -23.26 11.68
N THR A 12 9.74 -23.54 12.68
CA THR A 12 9.53 -22.65 13.82
C THR A 12 10.76 -22.48 14.71
N GLY A 13 11.75 -23.38 14.62
CA GLY A 13 13.05 -23.26 15.28
C GLY A 13 14.14 -22.57 14.43
N GLY A 14 13.80 -22.09 13.23
CA GLY A 14 14.74 -21.45 12.29
C GLY A 14 15.51 -22.44 11.40
N GLU A 15 15.22 -23.73 11.50
CA GLU A 15 15.80 -24.78 10.65
C GLU A 15 15.15 -24.81 9.25
N ILE A 16 15.92 -25.19 8.23
CA ILE A 16 15.36 -25.45 6.90
C ILE A 16 14.67 -26.81 6.94
N ILE A 17 13.33 -26.83 6.83
CA ILE A 17 12.52 -28.05 6.87
C ILE A 17 12.19 -28.59 5.47
N ARG A 18 12.24 -27.74 4.43
CA ARG A 18 12.23 -28.16 3.03
C ARG A 18 13.19 -27.35 2.19
N ASN A 19 13.85 -28.02 1.26
CA ASN A 19 14.71 -27.43 0.24
C ASN A 19 14.34 -28.05 -1.11
N ASN A 20 13.61 -27.29 -1.92
CA ASN A 20 13.22 -27.70 -3.26
C ASN A 20 14.06 -26.94 -4.28
N GLU A 21 14.66 -27.68 -5.21
CA GLU A 21 15.41 -27.14 -6.34
C GLU A 21 14.63 -27.38 -7.62
N GLN A 22 14.39 -26.32 -8.39
CA GLN A 22 13.69 -26.41 -9.67
C GLN A 22 14.51 -25.77 -10.79
N ALA A 23 14.61 -26.47 -11.91
CA ALA A 23 15.13 -25.93 -13.15
C ALA A 23 13.96 -25.54 -14.06
N ILE A 24 13.52 -24.29 -13.98
CA ILE A 24 12.36 -23.77 -14.72
C ILE A 24 12.62 -22.32 -15.15
N GLY A 25 12.03 -21.92 -16.28
CA GLY A 25 12.21 -20.60 -16.86
C GLY A 25 13.35 -20.51 -17.87
N SER A 26 13.47 -19.34 -18.49
CA SER A 26 14.55 -19.04 -19.44
C SER A 26 15.90 -19.02 -18.77
N ILE A 27 16.96 -19.36 -19.50
CA ILE A 27 18.30 -19.50 -18.93
C ILE A 27 18.92 -18.12 -18.73
N SER A 28 19.18 -17.72 -17.49
CA SER A 28 19.97 -16.52 -17.21
C SER A 28 21.47 -16.83 -17.35
N ASP A 29 22.19 -15.91 -18.00
CA ASP A 29 23.63 -15.78 -17.90
C ASP A 29 24.00 -14.45 -17.23
N ASN A 30 25.30 -14.23 -17.01
CA ASN A 30 25.79 -13.05 -16.30
C ASN A 30 25.54 -11.70 -17.00
N HIS A 31 24.97 -11.69 -18.22
CA HIS A 31 24.57 -10.49 -18.95
C HIS A 31 23.04 -10.29 -18.98
N THR A 32 22.28 -11.11 -18.26
CA THR A 32 20.80 -11.05 -18.17
C THR A 32 20.31 -10.63 -16.78
N TRP A 33 21.20 -10.02 -15.98
CA TRP A 33 21.14 -10.04 -14.51
C TRP A 33 20.64 -8.78 -13.82
N ASP A 34 20.13 -7.77 -14.53
CA ASP A 34 19.28 -6.81 -13.84
C ASP A 34 17.90 -7.43 -13.65
N ILE A 35 17.72 -7.97 -12.45
CA ILE A 35 16.47 -8.53 -11.96
C ILE A 35 15.80 -7.39 -11.21
N GLY A 36 14.69 -6.91 -11.75
CA GLY A 36 13.83 -5.95 -11.07
C GLY A 36 13.12 -6.61 -9.88
N GLN A 37 12.09 -5.95 -9.37
CA GLN A 37 11.30 -6.44 -8.26
C GLN A 37 10.59 -7.77 -8.62
N ALA A 38 10.44 -8.64 -7.62
CA ALA A 38 9.61 -9.83 -7.70
C ALA A 38 8.32 -9.62 -6.90
N ALA A 39 7.22 -10.20 -7.35
CA ALA A 39 5.92 -10.07 -6.72
C ALA A 39 5.12 -11.37 -6.78
N PHE A 40 4.26 -11.58 -5.78
CA PHE A 40 3.24 -12.60 -5.82
C PHE A 40 1.89 -11.96 -6.16
N SER A 41 1.02 -12.72 -6.82
CA SER A 41 -0.39 -12.35 -6.95
C SER A 41 -1.06 -12.28 -5.56
N PRO A 42 -2.14 -11.49 -5.41
CA PRO A 42 -2.85 -11.35 -4.14
C PRO A 42 -3.37 -12.67 -3.57
N ASP A 43 -3.76 -13.60 -4.43
CA ASP A 43 -4.21 -14.95 -4.06
C ASP A 43 -3.06 -15.90 -3.68
N GLY A 44 -1.80 -15.49 -3.89
CA GLY A 44 -0.60 -16.28 -3.58
C GLY A 44 -0.39 -17.48 -4.49
N HIS A 45 -1.00 -17.53 -5.69
CA HIS A 45 -0.87 -18.66 -6.62
C HIS A 45 -0.07 -18.34 -7.88
N THR A 46 0.39 -17.10 -8.05
CA THR A 46 1.28 -16.68 -9.13
C THR A 46 2.48 -15.97 -8.54
N TRP A 47 3.66 -16.30 -9.02
CA TRP A 47 4.88 -15.56 -8.74
C TRP A 47 5.42 -14.98 -10.04
N ALA A 48 5.93 -13.76 -9.96
CA ALA A 48 6.53 -13.07 -11.08
C ALA A 48 7.84 -12.41 -10.66
N ASN A 49 8.75 -12.28 -11.62
CA ASN A 49 9.89 -11.38 -11.54
C ASN A 49 10.08 -10.68 -12.89
N SER A 50 10.62 -9.47 -12.86
CA SER A 50 10.94 -8.72 -14.07
C SER A 50 12.45 -8.78 -14.37
N THR A 51 12.82 -8.89 -15.64
CA THR A 51 14.22 -8.91 -16.08
C THR A 51 14.41 -8.14 -17.38
N GLU A 52 15.62 -7.61 -17.59
CA GLU A 52 15.98 -6.93 -18.84
C GLU A 52 15.89 -7.81 -20.08
N ALA A 53 16.19 -9.11 -19.95
CA ALA A 53 16.29 -10.02 -21.09
C ALA A 53 14.96 -10.65 -21.50
N TYR A 54 14.07 -10.89 -20.52
CA TYR A 54 12.87 -11.71 -20.70
C TYR A 54 11.57 -10.97 -20.34
N GLY A 55 11.64 -9.70 -19.96
CA GLY A 55 10.51 -8.95 -19.44
C GLY A 55 9.99 -9.58 -18.14
N ILE A 56 8.66 -9.72 -18.02
CA ILE A 56 8.04 -10.40 -16.89
C ILE A 56 8.13 -11.90 -17.10
N MET A 57 8.81 -12.57 -16.20
CA MET A 57 8.80 -14.02 -16.03
C MET A 57 7.70 -14.39 -15.04
N LEU A 58 6.72 -15.18 -15.46
CA LEU A 58 5.53 -15.57 -14.70
C LEU A 58 5.48 -17.07 -14.46
N PHE A 59 5.09 -17.46 -13.25
CA PHE A 59 5.01 -18.85 -12.82
C PHE A 59 3.76 -19.06 -11.98
N ASP A 60 3.09 -20.19 -12.18
CA ASP A 60 2.13 -20.66 -11.17
C ASP A 60 2.92 -21.12 -9.94
N PHE A 61 2.51 -20.72 -8.75
CA PHE A 61 3.13 -21.04 -7.47
C PHE A 61 2.16 -21.83 -6.59
N ASP A 62 2.61 -22.96 -6.05
CA ASP A 62 1.86 -23.72 -5.06
C ASP A 62 2.31 -23.33 -3.64
N PRO A 63 1.48 -22.63 -2.85
CA PRO A 63 1.86 -22.21 -1.50
C PRO A 63 2.02 -23.37 -0.51
N THR A 64 1.53 -24.57 -0.83
CA THR A 64 1.62 -25.76 0.02
C THR A 64 2.95 -26.50 -0.16
N THR A 65 3.44 -26.56 -1.39
CA THR A 65 4.66 -27.31 -1.76
C THR A 65 5.85 -26.40 -2.01
N GLY A 66 5.60 -25.12 -2.30
CA GLY A 66 6.60 -24.16 -2.72
C GLY A 66 7.05 -24.33 -4.17
N GLU A 67 6.36 -25.15 -4.96
CA GLU A 67 6.76 -25.46 -6.33
C GLU A 67 6.27 -24.39 -7.31
N LEU A 68 7.14 -24.03 -8.26
CA LEU A 68 6.82 -23.23 -9.44
C LEU A 68 6.50 -24.13 -10.63
N SER A 69 5.54 -23.71 -11.46
CA SER A 69 5.18 -24.38 -12.71
C SER A 69 4.69 -23.37 -13.75
N ASN A 70 4.34 -23.85 -14.95
CA ASN A 70 3.67 -23.06 -16.00
C ASN A 70 4.37 -21.72 -16.34
N TYR A 71 5.66 -21.82 -16.69
CA TYR A 71 6.46 -20.65 -17.05
C TYR A 71 5.88 -19.91 -18.27
N ARG A 72 5.75 -18.59 -18.13
CA ARG A 72 5.29 -17.65 -19.17
C ARG A 72 6.18 -16.42 -19.20
N GLU A 73 6.30 -15.80 -20.36
CA GLU A 73 7.00 -14.53 -20.56
C GLU A 73 6.02 -13.46 -21.06
N VAL A 74 6.12 -12.25 -20.53
CA VAL A 74 5.39 -11.08 -21.02
C VAL A 74 6.37 -9.94 -21.25
N HIS A 75 6.51 -9.55 -22.51
CA HIS A 75 7.38 -8.45 -22.92
C HIS A 75 6.62 -7.13 -22.87
N TYR A 76 7.35 -6.08 -22.52
CA TYR A 76 6.88 -4.70 -22.50
C TYR A 76 8.05 -3.78 -22.92
N PRO A 77 7.79 -2.52 -23.33
CA PRO A 77 8.84 -1.63 -23.80
C PRO A 77 9.83 -1.23 -22.68
N ASN A 78 11.08 -0.92 -23.04
CA ASN A 78 12.13 -0.44 -22.12
C ASN A 78 12.46 -1.39 -20.95
N MET A 79 12.25 -2.70 -21.14
CA MET A 79 12.56 -3.72 -20.13
C MET A 79 14.01 -3.72 -19.65
N ASP A 80 14.94 -3.17 -20.44
CA ASP A 80 16.35 -2.94 -20.11
C ASP A 80 16.59 -1.89 -19.00
N THR A 81 15.52 -1.34 -18.42
CA THR A 81 15.56 -0.41 -17.28
C THR A 81 14.51 -0.75 -16.23
N ALA A 82 14.08 -2.01 -16.18
CA ALA A 82 13.03 -2.46 -15.27
C ALA A 82 13.45 -2.34 -13.79
N GLU A 83 12.60 -1.73 -12.97
CA GLU A 83 12.87 -1.54 -11.54
C GLU A 83 11.79 -2.19 -10.68
N GLY A 84 10.62 -1.58 -10.60
CA GLY A 84 9.52 -1.99 -9.74
C GLY A 84 8.48 -2.86 -10.43
N MET A 85 7.80 -3.67 -9.63
CA MET A 85 6.71 -4.53 -10.09
C MET A 85 5.74 -4.88 -8.96
N ALA A 86 4.44 -4.81 -9.24
CA ALA A 86 3.39 -5.29 -8.34
C ALA A 86 2.16 -5.78 -9.11
N PHE A 87 1.43 -6.74 -8.54
CA PHE A 87 0.09 -7.10 -9.00
C PHE A 87 -0.93 -6.08 -8.50
N SER A 88 -1.98 -5.86 -9.29
CA SER A 88 -3.19 -5.19 -8.80
C SER A 88 -3.90 -6.05 -7.73
N PRO A 89 -4.71 -5.47 -6.84
CA PRO A 89 -5.47 -6.21 -5.83
C PRO A 89 -6.36 -7.34 -6.37
N SER A 90 -6.90 -7.20 -7.58
CA SER A 90 -7.66 -8.27 -8.25
C SER A 90 -6.75 -9.38 -8.81
N GLY A 91 -5.45 -9.10 -8.99
CA GLY A 91 -4.50 -9.95 -9.69
C GLY A 91 -4.61 -9.89 -11.21
N GLU A 92 -5.53 -9.09 -11.76
CA GLU A 92 -5.76 -8.99 -13.21
C GLU A 92 -4.63 -8.28 -13.95
N TYR A 93 -4.06 -7.25 -13.32
CA TYR A 93 -3.01 -6.44 -13.92
C TYR A 93 -1.68 -6.60 -13.18
N ILE A 94 -0.59 -6.49 -13.93
CA ILE A 94 0.75 -6.28 -13.38
C ILE A 94 1.19 -4.87 -13.76
N TYR A 95 1.67 -4.11 -12.78
CA TYR A 95 2.32 -2.84 -13.00
C TYR A 95 3.83 -3.05 -13.00
N VAL A 96 4.53 -2.41 -13.93
CA VAL A 96 6.00 -2.37 -13.98
C VAL A 96 6.49 -0.95 -14.19
N THR A 97 7.60 -0.59 -13.54
CA THR A 97 8.32 0.66 -13.79
C THR A 97 9.60 0.40 -14.56
N THR A 98 9.92 1.31 -15.48
CA THR A 98 11.13 1.29 -16.30
C THR A 98 11.75 2.69 -16.34
N ALA A 99 12.57 2.99 -15.34
CA ALA A 99 13.13 4.33 -15.04
C ALA A 99 12.07 5.46 -15.00
N GLU A 100 11.65 5.99 -16.15
CA GLU A 100 10.68 7.07 -16.27
C GLU A 100 9.27 6.60 -16.67
N HIS A 101 9.08 5.33 -17.07
CA HIS A 101 7.79 4.86 -17.59
C HIS A 101 7.10 3.88 -16.65
N LEU A 102 5.78 4.04 -16.49
CA LEU A 102 4.89 3.10 -15.81
C LEU A 102 4.03 2.38 -16.85
N TYR A 103 4.07 1.06 -16.85
CA TYR A 103 3.20 0.23 -17.68
C TYR A 103 2.23 -0.58 -16.81
N GLN A 104 0.99 -0.70 -17.29
CA GLN A 104 0.00 -1.66 -16.80
C GLN A 104 -0.14 -2.78 -17.83
N ILE A 105 -0.10 -4.02 -17.36
CA ILE A 105 -0.05 -5.21 -18.20
C ILE A 105 -1.21 -6.13 -17.83
N ASP A 106 -2.14 -6.30 -18.76
CA ASP A 106 -3.19 -7.34 -18.72
C ASP A 106 -2.56 -8.68 -19.14
N TRP A 107 -1.90 -9.35 -18.18
CA TRP A 107 -1.09 -10.53 -18.47
C TRP A 107 -1.92 -11.76 -18.86
N MET A 108 -3.23 -11.74 -18.57
CA MET A 108 -4.19 -12.78 -18.96
C MET A 108 -4.76 -12.54 -20.37
N ASN A 109 -4.59 -11.35 -20.94
CA ASN A 109 -5.01 -11.08 -22.31
C ASN A 109 -4.26 -11.95 -23.31
N SER A 110 -5.02 -12.67 -24.14
CA SER A 110 -4.46 -13.44 -25.25
C SER A 110 -3.97 -12.56 -26.41
N ASP A 111 -4.51 -11.34 -26.56
CA ASP A 111 -4.05 -10.39 -27.57
C ASP A 111 -2.81 -9.64 -27.06
N THR A 112 -1.66 -10.11 -27.52
CA THR A 112 -0.36 -9.55 -27.13
C THR A 112 -0.16 -8.09 -27.54
N SER A 113 -0.93 -7.60 -28.52
CA SER A 113 -0.79 -6.24 -29.06
C SER A 113 -1.53 -5.18 -28.24
N SER A 114 -2.53 -5.58 -27.44
CA SER A 114 -3.34 -4.69 -26.62
C SER A 114 -3.08 -4.83 -25.12
N ARG A 115 -2.27 -5.81 -24.70
CA ARG A 115 -2.10 -6.13 -23.28
C ARG A 115 -1.28 -5.12 -22.49
N VAL A 116 -0.45 -4.31 -23.15
CA VAL A 116 0.44 -3.34 -22.50
C VAL A 116 -0.11 -1.94 -22.70
N TYR A 117 -0.37 -1.24 -21.60
CA TYR A 117 -0.79 0.15 -21.58
C TYR A 117 0.27 1.00 -20.88
N GLU A 118 0.78 2.05 -21.53
CA GLU A 118 1.64 3.04 -20.89
C GLU A 118 0.78 4.00 -20.07
N VAL A 119 0.83 3.85 -18.74
CA VAL A 119 0.04 4.66 -17.81
C VAL A 119 0.57 6.08 -17.76
N ALA A 120 1.89 6.22 -17.62
CA ALA A 120 2.52 7.52 -17.48
C ALA A 120 4.01 7.47 -17.81
N ARG A 121 4.53 8.63 -18.20
CA ARG A 121 5.95 8.96 -18.14
C ARG A 121 6.18 10.04 -17.09
N VAL A 122 7.05 9.78 -16.11
CA VAL A 122 7.31 10.67 -14.99
C VAL A 122 8.76 11.13 -15.01
N ARG A 123 8.93 12.45 -15.14
CA ARG A 123 10.21 13.12 -14.94
C ARG A 123 9.98 14.56 -14.53
N PHE A 124 10.31 14.90 -13.29
CA PHE A 124 10.27 16.28 -12.81
C PHE A 124 11.35 16.52 -11.74
N PRO A 125 11.86 17.75 -11.57
CA PRO A 125 12.81 18.04 -10.50
C PRO A 125 12.12 18.11 -9.14
N ASP A 126 12.77 17.62 -8.10
CA ASP A 126 12.38 17.89 -6.72
C ASP A 126 12.80 19.30 -6.27
N ALA A 127 12.59 19.62 -4.98
CA ALA A 127 12.91 20.93 -4.42
C ALA A 127 14.41 21.29 -4.48
N ALA A 128 15.30 20.29 -4.56
CA ALA A 128 16.74 20.47 -4.71
C ALA A 128 17.19 20.42 -6.19
N GLY A 129 16.28 20.18 -7.13
CA GLY A 129 16.56 20.09 -8.56
C GLY A 129 16.93 18.68 -9.03
N TRP A 130 16.84 17.65 -8.18
CA TRP A 130 17.12 16.26 -8.56
C TRP A 130 15.97 15.68 -9.38
N PRO A 131 16.23 14.92 -10.46
CA PRO A 131 15.17 14.31 -11.23
C PRO A 131 14.45 13.23 -10.42
N VAL A 132 13.13 13.30 -10.39
CA VAL A 132 12.23 12.29 -9.83
C VAL A 132 11.73 11.42 -10.98
N GLY A 133 12.02 10.13 -10.89
CA GLY A 133 11.52 9.08 -11.78
C GLY A 133 10.69 8.06 -10.98
N LEU A 134 10.56 6.84 -11.51
CA LEU A 134 9.75 5.77 -10.94
C LEU A 134 10.65 4.60 -10.50
N GLY A 135 10.46 4.14 -9.27
CA GLY A 135 11.18 3.01 -8.70
C GLY A 135 10.27 1.83 -8.35
N PHE A 136 10.57 1.17 -7.24
CA PHE A 136 9.86 -0.01 -6.73
C PHE A 136 8.37 0.26 -6.46
N ILE A 137 7.53 -0.77 -6.60
CA ILE A 137 6.08 -0.69 -6.37
C ILE A 137 5.71 -1.56 -5.17
N ASN A 138 5.00 -1.00 -4.20
CA ASN A 138 4.47 -1.74 -3.06
C ASN A 138 2.94 -1.66 -3.01
N ALA A 139 2.31 -2.80 -2.74
CA ALA A 139 0.89 -2.85 -2.44
C ALA A 139 0.62 -2.33 -1.02
N GLY A 140 -0.33 -1.42 -0.90
CA GLY A 140 -0.81 -0.93 0.40
C GLY A 140 -1.89 -1.81 1.00
N PRO A 141 -2.18 -1.64 2.30
CA PRO A 141 -3.32 -2.28 2.95
C PRO A 141 -4.66 -1.72 2.45
N ASP A 142 -4.67 -0.64 1.69
CA ASP A 142 -5.83 0.16 1.27
C ASP A 142 -6.24 -0.06 -0.20
N CYS A 143 -5.78 -1.16 -0.79
CA CYS A 143 -5.96 -1.53 -2.20
C CYS A 143 -5.37 -0.55 -3.22
N ARG A 144 -4.47 0.33 -2.78
CA ARG A 144 -3.69 1.21 -3.66
C ARG A 144 -2.29 0.64 -3.87
N LEU A 145 -1.64 1.08 -4.95
CA LEU A 145 -0.23 0.79 -5.16
C LEU A 145 0.59 2.07 -4.98
N TYR A 146 1.70 1.93 -4.28
CA TYR A 146 2.64 3.00 -3.95
C TYR A 146 3.90 2.80 -4.76
N VAL A 147 4.31 3.82 -5.52
CA VAL A 147 5.49 3.74 -6.38
C VAL A 147 6.57 4.64 -5.80
N ALA A 148 7.68 4.05 -5.41
CA ALA A 148 8.84 4.77 -4.88
C ALA A 148 9.39 5.72 -5.96
N PRO A 149 10.06 6.81 -5.55
CA PRO A 149 10.82 7.59 -6.51
C PRO A 149 11.98 6.76 -7.04
N GLY A 150 12.23 6.77 -8.35
CA GLY A 150 13.46 6.20 -8.95
C GLY A 150 14.73 7.01 -8.61
N SER A 151 14.70 7.84 -7.57
CA SER A 151 15.78 8.71 -7.12
C SER A 151 15.71 8.98 -5.62
N SER A 152 16.79 9.53 -5.04
CA SER A 152 16.81 9.90 -3.63
C SER A 152 16.04 11.20 -3.36
N THR A 153 14.72 11.09 -3.13
CA THR A 153 13.86 12.24 -2.82
C THR A 153 12.82 11.89 -1.76
N ASN A 154 12.03 12.86 -1.31
CA ASN A 154 10.99 12.66 -0.32
C ASN A 154 9.59 12.64 -0.94
N VAL A 155 9.46 12.47 -2.24
CA VAL A 155 8.16 12.38 -2.93
C VAL A 155 7.98 10.99 -3.50
N PHE A 156 6.77 10.46 -3.48
CA PHE A 156 6.44 9.21 -4.14
C PHE A 156 5.07 9.27 -4.79
N HIS A 157 4.79 8.30 -5.65
CA HIS A 157 3.61 8.29 -6.53
C HIS A 157 2.61 7.25 -6.05
N VAL A 158 1.35 7.39 -6.49
CA VAL A 158 0.27 6.47 -6.09
C VAL A 158 -0.58 6.12 -7.30
N ILE A 159 -0.99 4.86 -7.37
CA ILE A 159 -2.05 4.36 -8.26
C ILE A 159 -3.27 4.12 -7.37
N HIS A 160 -4.30 4.95 -7.50
CA HIS A 160 -5.46 4.93 -6.60
C HIS A 160 -6.46 3.82 -6.88
N SER A 161 -6.57 3.38 -8.13
CA SER A 161 -7.55 2.38 -8.57
C SER A 161 -6.87 1.31 -9.44
N PRO A 162 -5.90 0.55 -8.89
CA PRO A 162 -5.06 -0.34 -9.68
C PRO A 162 -5.79 -1.45 -10.45
N ASP A 163 -7.03 -1.77 -10.08
CA ASP A 163 -7.89 -2.73 -10.79
C ASP A 163 -8.67 -2.12 -11.97
N GLU A 164 -8.57 -0.81 -12.19
CA GLU A 164 -9.18 -0.14 -13.33
C GLU A 164 -8.19 -0.09 -14.50
N TYR A 165 -8.67 -0.33 -15.72
CA TYR A 165 -7.82 -0.38 -16.91
C TYR A 165 -7.45 1.03 -17.42
N GLY A 166 -6.18 1.17 -17.80
CA GLY A 166 -5.63 2.35 -18.45
C GLY A 166 -5.69 3.59 -17.57
N ALA A 167 -6.08 4.72 -18.15
CA ALA A 167 -6.16 5.99 -17.43
C ALA A 167 -7.13 5.97 -16.23
N ALA A 168 -8.05 5.01 -16.17
CA ALA A 168 -8.96 4.84 -15.05
C ALA A 168 -8.26 4.35 -13.77
N CYS A 169 -7.01 3.86 -13.86
CA CYS A 169 -6.24 3.44 -12.69
C CYS A 169 -5.88 4.59 -11.73
N ASP A 170 -6.09 5.84 -12.18
CA ASP A 170 -5.89 7.07 -11.41
C ASP A 170 -4.48 7.16 -10.80
N PHE A 171 -3.48 7.13 -11.69
CA PHE A 171 -2.09 7.35 -11.31
C PHE A 171 -1.80 8.83 -11.07
N VAL A 172 -1.24 9.13 -9.90
CA VAL A 172 -0.87 10.48 -9.49
C VAL A 172 0.63 10.51 -9.15
N ALA A 173 1.39 11.25 -9.96
CA ALA A 173 2.80 11.45 -9.72
C ALA A 173 3.05 12.44 -8.57
N GLY A 174 3.95 12.11 -7.63
CA GLY A 174 4.25 12.98 -6.50
C GLY A 174 3.04 13.17 -5.56
N ALA A 175 2.17 12.17 -5.47
CA ALA A 175 0.96 12.19 -4.67
C ALA A 175 1.24 12.38 -3.17
N VAL A 176 2.41 11.95 -2.70
CA VAL A 176 2.78 12.02 -1.29
C VAL A 176 4.16 12.63 -1.12
N VAL A 177 4.27 13.52 -0.13
CA VAL A 177 5.54 14.05 0.37
C VAL A 177 5.83 13.42 1.73
N ALA A 178 6.81 12.52 1.76
CA ALA A 178 7.33 11.90 2.95
C ALA A 178 8.08 12.92 3.84
N PRO A 179 8.08 12.71 5.17
CA PRO A 179 8.82 13.57 6.11
C PRO A 179 10.34 13.40 6.01
N THR A 180 10.80 12.33 5.35
CA THR A 180 12.22 12.00 5.17
C THR A 180 12.49 11.62 3.72
N VAL A 181 13.76 11.72 3.30
CA VAL A 181 14.20 11.25 1.99
C VAL A 181 14.13 9.72 1.94
N LEU A 182 13.60 9.20 0.84
CA LEU A 182 13.59 7.79 0.45
C LEU A 182 14.81 7.53 -0.44
N GLU A 183 15.49 6.41 -0.25
CA GLU A 183 16.65 6.01 -1.07
C GLU A 183 16.19 5.02 -2.14
N PHE A 184 15.53 5.52 -3.20
CA PHE A 184 15.07 4.79 -4.39
C PHE A 184 14.00 3.68 -4.18
N ASP A 185 13.86 3.17 -2.96
CA ASP A 185 13.00 2.04 -2.62
C ASP A 185 12.24 2.29 -1.30
N PHE A 186 11.20 1.49 -1.09
CA PHE A 186 10.51 1.33 0.18
C PHE A 186 11.14 0.19 1.00
N PRO A 187 10.82 0.08 2.31
CA PRO A 187 11.21 -1.09 3.07
C PRO A 187 10.66 -2.38 2.43
N ASN A 188 11.47 -3.44 2.42
CA ASN A 188 11.02 -4.77 2.01
C ASN A 188 9.94 -5.27 2.98
N LEU A 189 8.71 -5.41 2.49
CA LEU A 189 7.60 -5.89 3.29
C LEU A 189 7.40 -7.39 3.04
N PRO A 190 7.22 -8.22 4.08
CA PRO A 190 6.75 -9.59 3.88
C PRO A 190 5.42 -9.57 3.12
N ASN A 191 5.22 -10.52 2.22
CA ASN A 191 3.97 -10.62 1.47
C ASN A 191 2.82 -11.09 2.38
N TYR A 192 1.99 -10.16 2.84
CA TYR A 192 0.83 -10.45 3.68
C TYR A 192 -0.48 -10.59 2.89
N ALA A 193 -0.50 -10.26 1.59
CA ALA A 193 -1.73 -10.20 0.80
C ALA A 193 -2.55 -11.52 0.83
N PRO A 194 -1.93 -12.71 0.73
CA PRO A 194 -2.69 -13.98 0.79
C PRO A 194 -3.30 -14.26 2.17
N LEU A 195 -2.76 -13.67 3.24
CA LEU A 195 -3.24 -13.85 4.62
C LEU A 195 -4.25 -12.78 5.02
N ARG A 196 -4.09 -11.57 4.47
CA ARG A 196 -4.92 -10.40 4.71
C ARG A 196 -5.04 -9.63 3.41
N PRO A 197 -6.15 -9.83 2.67
CA PRO A 197 -6.47 -8.99 1.53
C PRO A 197 -6.47 -7.52 1.93
N CYS A 198 -6.16 -6.66 0.97
CA CYS A 198 -6.30 -5.23 1.18
C CYS A 198 -7.77 -4.85 1.44
N ASP A 199 -7.97 -3.65 1.95
CA ASP A 199 -9.27 -3.11 2.27
C ASP A 199 -9.54 -1.78 1.55
N PRO A 200 -10.49 -1.72 0.62
CA PRO A 200 -10.80 -0.50 -0.11
C PRO A 200 -11.44 0.59 0.76
N ASP A 201 -11.97 0.24 1.95
CA ASP A 201 -12.60 1.19 2.86
C ASP A 201 -11.60 2.01 3.67
N ILE A 202 -10.30 1.69 3.62
CA ILE A 202 -9.24 2.55 4.19
C ILE A 202 -9.20 3.85 3.40
N ALA A 203 -9.55 4.94 4.09
CA ALA A 203 -9.63 6.25 3.51
C ALA A 203 -8.29 6.70 2.94
N TRP A 204 -8.34 7.35 1.77
CA TRP A 204 -7.20 8.06 1.23
C TRP A 204 -6.88 9.30 2.07
N GLY A 205 -5.60 9.68 2.05
CA GLY A 205 -5.05 10.78 2.81
C GLY A 205 -4.28 10.21 3.97
N LEU A 206 -3.04 9.78 3.70
CA LEU A 206 -2.10 9.25 4.68
C LEU A 206 -2.05 10.22 5.88
N PRO A 207 -2.76 9.93 6.99
CA PRO A 207 -2.90 10.90 8.06
C PRO A 207 -1.63 10.78 8.89
N VAL A 208 -0.59 11.48 8.44
CA VAL A 208 0.63 11.60 9.23
C VAL A 208 0.28 12.55 10.37
N ALA A 209 0.33 12.06 11.61
CA ALA A 209 0.17 12.88 12.82
C ALA A 209 1.43 13.76 13.04
N THR A 210 1.86 14.49 12.00
CA THR A 210 3.02 15.39 12.01
C THR A 210 2.64 16.85 11.96
N GLU A 211 1.36 17.20 11.85
CA GLU A 211 0.96 18.49 12.41
C GLU A 211 1.15 18.37 13.91
N GLU A 212 2.24 18.95 14.44
CA GLU A 212 2.23 19.42 15.81
C GLU A 212 0.94 20.23 15.93
N GLU A 213 -0.06 19.70 16.66
CA GLU A 213 -1.24 20.48 17.01
C GLU A 213 -0.69 21.82 17.50
N PRO A 214 -0.96 22.95 16.83
CA PRO A 214 -0.53 24.24 17.33
C PRO A 214 -1.06 24.28 18.74
N ALA A 215 -0.18 24.38 19.74
CA ALA A 215 -0.51 24.16 21.15
C ALA A 215 -1.72 25.00 21.52
N ALA A 216 -2.91 24.44 21.31
CA ALA A 216 -4.15 25.11 21.58
C ALA A 216 -4.19 25.19 23.09
N PRO A 217 -4.68 26.31 23.67
CA PRO A 217 -4.90 26.35 25.10
C PRO A 217 -5.72 25.13 25.45
N VAL A 218 -5.18 24.30 26.34
CA VAL A 218 -5.67 22.97 26.73
C VAL A 218 -7.17 23.06 27.08
N ARG A 219 -8.02 22.88 26.06
CA ARG A 219 -9.48 22.79 26.16
C ARG A 219 -9.78 21.31 26.12
N GLU A 220 -9.62 20.66 27.26
CA GLU A 220 -9.65 19.21 27.35
C GLU A 220 -11.07 18.70 27.13
N ALA A 221 -11.35 18.18 25.92
CA ALA A 221 -12.32 17.12 25.85
C ALA A 221 -11.81 15.91 26.65
N ARG A 222 -12.72 15.18 27.27
CA ARG A 222 -12.42 14.01 28.10
C ARG A 222 -13.37 12.88 27.77
N LEU A 223 -12.83 11.67 27.75
CA LEU A 223 -13.57 10.41 27.63
C LEU A 223 -13.51 9.67 28.96
N SER A 224 -14.67 9.37 29.55
CA SER A 224 -14.73 8.54 30.74
C SER A 224 -15.99 7.65 30.75
N PRO A 225 -15.87 6.36 31.10
CA PRO A 225 -14.63 5.64 31.40
C PRO A 225 -13.79 5.37 30.13
N ASN A 226 -12.47 5.30 30.30
CA ASN A 226 -11.53 4.87 29.27
C ASN A 226 -10.36 4.13 29.94
N PRO A 227 -10.21 2.80 29.76
CA PRO A 227 -10.98 1.92 28.87
C PRO A 227 -12.48 1.80 29.21
N THR A 228 -13.29 1.42 28.22
CA THR A 228 -14.76 1.25 28.35
C THR A 228 -15.21 -0.16 27.94
N PRO A 229 -16.26 -0.72 28.59
CA PRO A 229 -16.89 -1.97 28.13
C PRO A 229 -17.78 -1.79 26.89
N GLY A 230 -17.97 -0.56 26.41
CA GLY A 230 -18.83 -0.26 25.26
C GLY A 230 -19.44 1.12 25.29
N GLN A 231 -19.67 1.73 26.46
CA GLN A 231 -20.22 3.09 26.55
C GLN A 231 -19.26 4.05 27.26
N THR A 232 -19.04 5.22 26.69
CA THR A 232 -18.17 6.24 27.29
C THR A 232 -18.75 7.63 27.09
N LEU A 233 -18.64 8.47 28.11
CA LEU A 233 -19.09 9.85 28.04
C LEU A 233 -17.96 10.71 27.52
N LEU A 234 -18.16 11.31 26.36
CA LEU A 234 -17.33 12.38 25.84
C LEU A 234 -17.86 13.70 26.41
N SER A 235 -16.98 14.54 26.94
CA SER A 235 -17.33 15.85 27.50
C SER A 235 -16.30 16.90 27.10
N TRP A 236 -16.71 18.14 26.86
CA TRP A 236 -15.83 19.25 26.50
C TRP A 236 -16.32 20.58 27.10
N SER A 237 -15.47 21.60 27.04
CA SER A 237 -15.83 22.96 27.51
C SER A 237 -16.93 23.58 26.65
N ALA A 238 -17.87 24.30 27.25
CA ALA A 238 -18.89 25.07 26.53
C ALA A 238 -18.31 26.17 25.62
N GLU A 239 -17.03 26.53 25.81
CA GLU A 239 -16.31 27.44 24.93
C GLU A 239 -15.92 26.80 23.58
N SER A 240 -15.81 25.47 23.55
CA SER A 240 -15.49 24.72 22.33
C SER A 240 -16.75 24.52 21.51
N ARG A 241 -16.74 24.98 20.26
CA ARG A 241 -17.88 24.88 19.32
C ARG A 241 -17.65 23.77 18.31
N TYR A 242 -17.66 22.53 18.80
CA TYR A 242 -17.59 21.37 17.91
C TYR A 242 -18.93 21.18 17.20
N THR A 243 -18.87 20.92 15.89
CA THR A 243 -20.00 20.73 15.00
C THR A 243 -20.15 19.30 14.53
N GLU A 244 -19.07 18.51 14.62
CA GLU A 244 -19.05 17.12 14.17
C GLU A 244 -18.20 16.25 15.09
N LEU A 245 -18.67 15.03 15.31
CA LEU A 245 -17.94 13.95 15.94
C LEU A 245 -17.69 12.86 14.91
N GLN A 246 -16.47 12.36 14.86
CA GLN A 246 -16.09 11.20 14.06
C GLN A 246 -15.38 10.16 14.93
N VAL A 247 -15.66 8.88 14.69
CA VAL A 247 -14.97 7.75 15.31
C VAL A 247 -14.24 6.99 14.23
N TRP A 248 -12.95 6.82 14.41
CA TRP A 248 -12.05 6.17 13.48
C TRP A 248 -11.42 4.95 14.12
N SER A 249 -11.24 3.89 13.34
CA SER A 249 -10.37 2.79 13.72
C SER A 249 -8.89 3.19 13.55
N LEU A 250 -7.96 2.43 14.16
CA LEU A 250 -6.52 2.70 14.03
C LEU A 250 -5.95 2.47 12.62
N ASP A 251 -6.62 1.67 11.81
CA ASP A 251 -6.32 1.45 10.38
C ASP A 251 -6.94 2.53 9.48
N GLY A 252 -7.57 3.57 10.04
CA GLY A 252 -8.02 4.73 9.28
C GLY A 252 -9.41 4.60 8.64
N ARG A 253 -10.25 3.65 9.07
CA ARG A 253 -11.65 3.56 8.64
C ARG A 253 -12.52 4.49 9.48
N LEU A 254 -13.41 5.23 8.83
CA LEU A 254 -14.45 6.00 9.51
C LEU A 254 -15.59 5.07 9.93
N LEU A 255 -15.76 4.85 11.23
CA LEU A 255 -16.77 3.95 11.80
C LEU A 255 -18.09 4.65 12.12
N GLN A 256 -18.01 5.92 12.52
CA GLN A 256 -19.18 6.73 12.86
C GLN A 256 -18.88 8.19 12.57
N ALA A 257 -19.85 8.90 12.00
CA ALA A 257 -19.84 10.36 11.88
C ALA A 257 -21.20 10.91 12.32
N GLN A 258 -21.19 11.95 13.14
CA GLN A 258 -22.40 12.54 13.68
C GLN A 258 -22.28 14.05 13.86
N ALA A 259 -23.27 14.77 13.34
CA ALA A 259 -23.41 16.19 13.60
C ALA A 259 -23.73 16.44 15.08
N LEU A 260 -23.01 17.37 15.70
CA LEU A 260 -23.22 17.81 17.07
C LEU A 260 -24.10 19.05 17.08
N VAL A 261 -24.93 19.17 18.12
CA VAL A 261 -25.73 20.38 18.33
C VAL A 261 -24.84 21.46 18.94
N ALA A 262 -24.92 22.69 18.45
CA ALA A 262 -24.02 23.78 18.85
C ALA A 262 -23.99 24.10 20.36
N SER A 263 -25.02 23.73 21.12
CA SER A 263 -25.08 23.91 22.58
C SER A 263 -24.70 22.66 23.38
N GLN A 264 -24.38 21.56 22.71
CA GLN A 264 -24.01 20.30 23.33
C GLN A 264 -22.57 20.37 23.83
N THR A 265 -22.34 19.93 25.06
CA THR A 265 -21.01 19.87 25.69
C THR A 265 -20.63 18.46 26.11
N GLN A 266 -21.52 17.50 25.89
CA GLN A 266 -21.35 16.10 26.23
C GLN A 266 -22.04 15.23 25.19
N PHE A 267 -21.43 14.10 24.87
CA PHE A 267 -21.95 13.12 23.93
C PHE A 267 -21.71 11.72 24.50
N GLU A 268 -22.77 10.90 24.56
CA GLU A 268 -22.67 9.51 24.98
C GLU A 268 -22.26 8.68 23.76
N LEU A 269 -21.02 8.22 23.78
CA LEU A 269 -20.44 7.43 22.70
C LEU A 269 -20.68 5.94 22.98
N ASP A 270 -21.44 5.32 22.09
CA ASP A 270 -21.72 3.89 22.12
C ASP A 270 -20.83 3.15 21.10
N LEU A 271 -19.96 2.32 21.65
CA LEU A 271 -19.04 1.41 20.95
C LEU A 271 -19.50 -0.04 21.11
N ALA A 272 -20.67 -0.35 21.68
CA ALA A 272 -21.10 -1.70 22.02
C ALA A 272 -21.08 -2.69 20.83
N GLU A 273 -21.39 -2.20 19.63
CA GLU A 273 -21.38 -3.00 18.38
C GLU A 273 -19.99 -3.05 17.71
N MET A 274 -19.00 -2.28 18.17
CA MET A 274 -17.65 -2.26 17.59
C MET A 274 -16.76 -3.38 18.18
N PRO A 275 -15.76 -3.93 17.47
CA PRO A 275 -14.84 -4.93 18.04
C PRO A 275 -14.07 -4.44 19.29
N VAL A 276 -13.50 -5.35 20.07
CA VAL A 276 -12.52 -4.98 21.11
C VAL A 276 -11.30 -4.36 20.43
N GLY A 277 -10.88 -3.17 20.87
CA GLY A 277 -9.85 -2.43 20.15
C GLY A 277 -9.63 -0.99 20.62
N THR A 278 -8.73 -0.30 19.91
CA THR A 278 -8.45 1.12 20.12
C THR A 278 -9.09 1.93 19.01
N TYR A 279 -9.68 3.06 19.37
CA TYR A 279 -10.38 3.97 18.48
C TYR A 279 -9.92 5.41 18.69
N LEU A 280 -9.96 6.20 17.62
CA LEU A 280 -9.72 7.63 17.64
C LEU A 280 -11.06 8.36 17.54
N VAL A 281 -11.33 9.26 18.47
CA VAL A 281 -12.52 10.11 18.48
C VAL A 281 -12.08 11.52 18.12
N LYS A 282 -12.54 12.01 16.98
CA LYS A 282 -12.22 13.35 16.46
C LYS A 282 -13.42 14.26 16.64
N LEU A 283 -13.22 15.34 17.38
CA LEU A 283 -14.15 16.45 17.52
C LEU A 283 -13.71 17.57 16.58
N ILE A 284 -14.58 17.96 15.65
CA ILE A 284 -14.28 18.95 14.60
C ILE A 284 -15.18 20.17 14.85
N GLY A 285 -14.56 21.36 14.94
CA GLY A 285 -15.23 22.65 14.98
C GLY A 285 -14.68 23.60 13.92
N GLU A 286 -15.25 24.80 13.80
CA GLU A 286 -14.88 25.77 12.76
C GLU A 286 -13.41 26.22 12.83
N SER A 287 -12.83 26.28 14.03
CA SER A 287 -11.50 26.82 14.28
C SER A 287 -10.58 25.90 15.09
N ASP A 288 -11.10 24.74 15.50
CA ASP A 288 -10.38 23.83 16.40
C ASP A 288 -10.80 22.40 16.12
N THR A 289 -9.85 21.48 16.25
CA THR A 289 -10.07 20.04 16.07
C THR A 289 -9.32 19.34 17.18
N GLN A 290 -9.98 18.41 17.85
CA GLN A 290 -9.37 17.65 18.95
C GLN A 290 -9.52 16.16 18.71
N THR A 291 -8.42 15.43 18.84
CA THR A 291 -8.42 13.97 18.70
C THR A 291 -8.16 13.31 20.05
N LEU A 292 -9.01 12.38 20.45
CA LEU A 292 -8.88 11.59 21.67
C LEU A 292 -8.74 10.10 21.33
N ARG A 293 -8.02 9.36 22.17
CA ARG A 293 -7.92 7.90 22.07
C ARG A 293 -8.84 7.24 23.09
N THR A 294 -9.65 6.27 22.67
CA THR A 294 -10.45 5.39 23.56
C THR A 294 -10.15 3.92 23.31
N ILE A 295 -10.28 3.11 24.35
CA ILE A 295 -10.04 1.65 24.30
C ILE A 295 -11.34 0.94 24.70
N LYS A 296 -11.88 0.11 23.81
CA LYS A 296 -12.96 -0.82 24.13
C LYS A 296 -12.36 -2.15 24.61
N GLN A 297 -12.84 -2.63 25.75
CA GLN A 297 -12.51 -3.95 26.32
C GLN A 297 -13.67 -4.92 26.21
#